data_AF-A0A7Z7MZB1-F1
#
_entry.id   AF-A0A7Z7MZB1-F1
#
_cell.length_a   1.000
_cell.length_b   1.000
_cell.length_c   1.000
_cell.angle_alpha   90.00
_cell.angle_beta   90.00
_cell.angle_gamma   90.00
#
_symmetry.space_group_name_H-M   'P 1'
#
loop_
_entity.id
_entity.type
_entity.pdbx_description
1 polymer ?
#
loop_
_entity_poly.entity_id
_entity_poly.type
_entity_poly.pdbx_seq_one_letter_code
_entity_poly.pdbx_strand_id
1 'polypeptide(L)'
;MKTQMTAIAAAIALAMSASALAQTEPASEFDGSRAAIDGMAGAAYDGSGLGNDSYIDQEGDYNNTDVTQWGTQISRIEQNGDDNTANVTQDDVVGTSGPGENSSLIEQADNGNRADVAQLGEENDSIINQEGGFWGAAVNYANVDQDGYRNDSWVDQDGFMNKSSVVQDGDLNDSFVKSEGNFNKTYTTQTGDELDSDIISLGDWNYTAVTQDGYGHDSFVRYQGNGNTSYVNQSGDAGVASQQNFSQIRTTGNGNYNNVNQAN
;
A
#
# COMPACT_ATOMS: atom_id res chain seq x y z
N MET A 1 -6.80 52.67 28.61
CA MET A 1 -6.92 51.23 28.93
C MET A 1 -7.69 50.52 27.83
N LYS A 2 -7.05 50.11 26.72
CA LYS A 2 -7.61 49.20 25.70
C LYS A 2 -6.47 48.68 24.81
N THR A 3 -5.71 47.67 25.26
CA THR A 3 -4.70 46.99 24.39
C THR A 3 -4.23 45.63 24.93
N GLN A 4 -5.09 44.84 25.60
CA GLN A 4 -4.69 43.51 26.12
C GLN A 4 -5.71 42.39 25.89
N MET A 5 -6.49 42.42 24.80
CA MET A 5 -7.41 41.32 24.45
C MET A 5 -7.16 40.67 23.08
N THR A 6 -6.15 41.07 22.32
CA THR A 6 -5.86 40.47 21.01
C THR A 6 -4.73 39.44 21.00
N ALA A 7 -3.82 39.44 21.99
CA ALA A 7 -2.71 38.49 22.03
C ALA A 7 -3.13 37.08 22.54
N ILE A 8 -4.15 37.00 23.40
CA ILE A 8 -4.58 35.71 23.98
C ILE A 8 -5.43 34.91 22.99
N ALA A 9 -6.20 35.56 22.11
CA ALA A 9 -6.96 34.88 21.07
C ALA A 9 -6.03 34.25 19.99
N ALA A 10 -4.90 34.89 19.67
CA ALA A 10 -3.92 34.33 18.73
C ALA A 10 -3.15 33.14 19.33
N ALA A 11 -2.83 33.18 20.64
CA ALA A 11 -2.17 32.06 21.31
C ALA A 11 -3.08 30.85 21.52
N ILE A 12 -4.39 31.06 21.71
CA ILE A 12 -5.37 29.96 21.77
C ILE A 12 -5.65 29.40 20.38
N ALA A 13 -5.69 30.23 19.32
CA ALA A 13 -5.79 29.71 17.95
C ALA A 13 -4.54 28.90 17.53
N LEU A 14 -3.35 29.33 17.96
CA LEU A 14 -2.09 28.62 17.67
C LEU A 14 -1.90 27.36 18.52
N ALA A 15 -2.45 27.31 19.74
CA ALA A 15 -2.46 26.12 20.58
C ALA A 15 -3.56 25.12 20.17
N MET A 16 -4.70 25.59 19.65
CA MET A 16 -5.75 24.72 19.10
C MET A 16 -5.38 24.16 17.72
N SER A 17 -4.50 24.82 16.96
CA SER A 17 -3.90 24.22 15.75
C SER A 17 -2.82 23.19 16.09
N ALA A 18 -2.08 23.35 17.19
CA ALA A 18 -1.08 22.37 17.62
C ALA A 18 -1.70 21.09 18.23
N SER A 19 -2.89 21.18 18.83
CA SER A 19 -3.64 20.01 19.32
C SER A 19 -4.55 19.34 18.28
N ALA A 20 -4.71 19.96 17.11
CA ALA A 20 -5.41 19.37 15.95
C ALA A 20 -4.44 18.76 14.92
N LEU A 21 -3.13 18.90 15.17
CA LEU A 21 -2.01 18.26 14.45
C LEU A 21 -1.41 17.09 15.23
N ALA A 22 -2.04 16.68 16.35
CA ALA A 22 -1.62 15.52 17.13
C ALA A 22 -2.59 14.36 16.84
N GLN A 23 -2.07 13.29 16.22
CA GLN A 23 -2.72 12.03 15.83
C GLN A 23 -3.32 12.08 14.40
N THR A 24 -2.58 12.02 13.28
CA THR A 24 -1.41 11.20 12.88
C THR A 24 -1.59 9.72 13.20
N GLU A 25 -1.79 8.93 12.14
CA GLU A 25 -1.60 7.48 12.02
C GLU A 25 -2.55 6.51 12.75
N PRO A 26 -2.93 5.38 12.11
CA PRO A 26 -2.79 4.09 12.76
C PRO A 26 -1.29 3.82 13.02
N ALA A 27 -0.71 4.49 14.02
CA ALA A 27 0.61 4.13 14.53
C ALA A 27 0.50 2.82 15.31
N SER A 28 0.50 1.71 14.57
CA SER A 28 0.80 0.36 15.06
C SER A 28 0.97 -0.67 13.94
N GLU A 29 0.56 -0.37 12.70
CA GLU A 29 0.66 -1.31 11.57
C GLU A 29 1.83 -0.95 10.62
N PHE A 30 2.25 0.32 10.53
CA PHE A 30 3.39 0.76 9.72
C PHE A 30 4.77 0.40 10.31
N ASP A 31 5.00 0.62 11.62
CA ASP A 31 6.14 0.00 12.32
C ASP A 31 6.06 -1.54 12.23
N GLY A 32 4.87 -2.07 11.92
CA GLY A 32 4.57 -3.47 11.69
C GLY A 32 4.94 -3.98 10.29
N SER A 33 5.01 -3.16 9.23
CA SER A 33 5.52 -3.63 7.92
C SER A 33 7.03 -3.82 7.98
N ARG A 34 7.77 -2.80 8.46
CA ARG A 34 9.20 -2.92 8.79
C ARG A 34 9.47 -3.98 9.85
N ALA A 35 8.64 -4.14 10.88
CA ALA A 35 8.83 -5.18 11.90
C ALA A 35 8.32 -6.57 11.48
N ALA A 36 7.39 -6.70 10.53
CA ALA A 36 7.02 -7.96 9.90
C ALA A 36 8.13 -8.40 8.95
N ILE A 37 8.69 -7.48 8.16
CA ILE A 37 9.86 -7.69 7.30
C ILE A 37 11.12 -7.97 8.14
N ASP A 38 11.42 -7.19 9.19
CA ASP A 38 12.50 -7.47 10.15
C ASP A 38 12.20 -8.75 10.98
N GLY A 39 10.92 -9.09 11.17
CA GLY A 39 10.45 -10.34 11.77
C GLY A 39 10.67 -11.57 10.88
N MET A 40 10.75 -11.38 9.56
CA MET A 40 11.10 -12.40 8.56
C MET A 40 12.61 -12.69 8.52
N ALA A 41 13.45 -11.93 9.23
CA ALA A 41 14.82 -12.37 9.56
C ALA A 41 14.83 -13.57 10.54
N GLY A 42 13.65 -14.07 10.93
CA GLY A 42 13.43 -15.04 12.00
C GLY A 42 12.96 -16.43 11.59
N ALA A 43 13.09 -16.89 10.34
CA ALA A 43 13.10 -18.32 10.01
C ALA A 43 13.68 -18.55 8.61
N ALA A 44 14.90 -19.11 8.56
CA ALA A 44 15.61 -19.57 7.36
C ALA A 44 16.19 -18.52 6.39
N TYR A 45 16.72 -17.39 6.91
CA TYR A 45 17.94 -16.82 6.32
C TYR A 45 19.09 -17.80 6.63
N ASP A 46 19.60 -18.55 5.64
CA ASP A 46 20.76 -19.44 5.85
C ASP A 46 22.10 -18.69 5.80
N GLY A 47 22.06 -17.38 5.53
CA GLY A 47 23.23 -16.52 5.50
C GLY A 47 24.18 -16.79 4.34
N SER A 48 23.74 -17.44 3.26
CA SER A 48 24.58 -17.70 2.09
C SER A 48 24.63 -16.55 1.06
N GLY A 49 25.06 -15.37 1.52
CA GLY A 49 25.79 -14.41 0.68
C GLY A 49 24.98 -13.43 -0.21
N LEU A 50 25.72 -12.52 -0.85
CA LEU A 50 25.21 -11.51 -1.79
C LEU A 50 24.60 -12.21 -3.02
N GLY A 51 23.28 -12.10 -3.21
CA GLY A 51 22.54 -12.61 -4.37
C GLY A 51 21.03 -12.56 -4.18
N ASN A 52 20.29 -13.01 -5.19
CA ASN A 52 18.84 -13.17 -5.13
C ASN A 52 18.45 -14.35 -4.22
N ASP A 53 17.54 -14.12 -3.26
CA ASP A 53 16.93 -15.12 -2.40
C ASP A 53 15.44 -15.25 -2.75
N SER A 54 14.98 -16.47 -2.99
CA SER A 54 13.56 -16.76 -3.19
C SER A 54 13.18 -17.99 -2.39
N TYR A 55 12.15 -17.83 -1.55
CA TYR A 55 11.53 -18.90 -0.78
C TYR A 55 10.08 -19.07 -1.22
N ILE A 56 9.71 -20.29 -1.61
CA ILE A 56 8.36 -20.63 -2.05
C ILE A 56 7.89 -21.81 -1.20
N ASP A 57 6.80 -21.63 -0.46
CA ASP A 57 6.07 -22.70 0.23
C ASP A 57 4.65 -22.83 -0.36
N GLN A 58 4.27 -24.06 -0.71
CA GLN A 58 3.02 -24.34 -1.41
C GLN A 58 2.36 -25.58 -0.82
N GLU A 59 1.14 -25.41 -0.30
CA GLU A 59 0.26 -26.49 0.13
C GLU A 59 -1.04 -26.45 -0.71
N GLY A 60 -1.37 -27.54 -1.38
CA GLY A 60 -2.54 -27.67 -2.26
C GLY A 60 -2.19 -28.11 -3.69
N ASP A 61 -3.19 -28.17 -4.55
CA ASP A 61 -3.09 -28.62 -5.95
C ASP A 61 -3.11 -27.41 -6.93
N TYR A 62 -2.36 -27.49 -8.03
CA TYR A 62 -2.38 -26.50 -9.12
C TYR A 62 -1.95 -25.05 -8.79
N ASN A 63 -1.23 -24.85 -7.68
CA ASN A 63 -0.57 -23.57 -7.42
C ASN A 63 0.55 -23.30 -8.43
N ASN A 64 0.62 -22.07 -8.94
CA ASN A 64 1.61 -21.61 -9.91
C ASN A 64 2.39 -20.42 -9.35
N THR A 65 3.71 -20.54 -9.32
CA THR A 65 4.62 -19.47 -8.91
C THR A 65 5.67 -19.22 -9.97
N ASP A 66 5.87 -17.96 -10.34
CA ASP A 66 6.94 -17.52 -11.22
C ASP A 66 7.70 -16.37 -10.54
N VAL A 67 9.00 -16.57 -10.29
CA VAL A 67 9.87 -15.55 -9.68
C VAL A 67 11.04 -15.31 -10.61
N THR A 68 11.18 -14.08 -11.07
CA THR A 68 12.32 -13.61 -11.84
C THR A 68 13.00 -12.47 -11.07
N GLN A 69 14.25 -12.68 -10.67
CA GLN A 69 15.04 -11.69 -9.93
C GLN A 69 16.38 -11.45 -10.63
N TRP A 70 16.84 -10.21 -10.65
CA TRP A 70 18.18 -9.81 -11.05
C TRP A 70 18.83 -9.03 -9.91
N GLY A 71 20.11 -9.28 -9.62
CA GLY A 71 20.82 -8.56 -8.56
C GLY A 71 20.79 -9.24 -7.19
N THR A 72 20.35 -8.50 -6.17
CA THR A 72 20.29 -8.93 -4.76
C THR A 72 18.89 -8.71 -4.19
N GLN A 73 17.92 -9.47 -4.69
CA GLN A 73 16.50 -9.30 -4.34
C GLN A 73 16.01 -10.40 -3.42
N ILE A 74 14.97 -10.14 -2.64
CA ILE A 74 14.34 -11.12 -1.75
C ILE A 74 12.88 -11.31 -2.15
N SER A 75 12.46 -12.55 -2.33
CA SER A 75 11.06 -12.89 -2.59
C SER A 75 10.62 -14.05 -1.70
N ARG A 76 9.50 -13.88 -0.99
CA ARG A 76 8.88 -14.95 -0.19
C ARG A 76 7.44 -15.13 -0.62
N ILE A 77 7.07 -16.36 -0.91
CA ILE A 77 5.74 -16.70 -1.41
C ILE A 77 5.23 -17.90 -0.61
N GLU A 78 4.11 -17.73 0.07
CA GLU A 78 3.36 -18.79 0.74
C GLU A 78 1.98 -18.93 0.11
N GLN A 79 1.67 -20.11 -0.42
CA GLN A 79 0.37 -20.41 -1.03
C GLN A 79 -0.26 -21.62 -0.34
N ASN A 80 -1.37 -21.40 0.36
CA ASN A 80 -2.15 -22.44 1.00
C ASN A 80 -3.56 -22.50 0.39
N GLY A 81 -3.82 -23.51 -0.42
CA GLY A 81 -5.03 -23.67 -1.21
C GLY A 81 -4.72 -24.18 -2.61
N ASP A 82 -5.74 -24.31 -3.45
CA ASP A 82 -5.59 -24.76 -4.83
C ASP A 82 -5.69 -23.60 -5.84
N ASP A 83 -5.10 -23.77 -7.03
CA ASP A 83 -5.19 -22.81 -8.14
C ASP A 83 -4.68 -21.38 -7.84
N ASN A 84 -3.83 -21.19 -6.81
CA ASN A 84 -3.24 -19.89 -6.50
C ASN A 84 -2.13 -19.53 -7.48
N THR A 85 -2.04 -18.25 -7.85
CA THR A 85 -0.99 -17.73 -8.73
C THR A 85 -0.22 -16.59 -8.07
N ALA A 86 1.09 -16.71 -8.00
CA ALA A 86 1.99 -15.64 -7.55
C ALA A 86 3.07 -15.39 -8.62
N ASN A 87 3.16 -14.16 -9.12
CA ASN A 87 4.23 -13.75 -10.05
C ASN A 87 5.02 -12.62 -9.42
N VAL A 88 6.34 -12.76 -9.33
CA VAL A 88 7.25 -11.75 -8.80
C VAL A 88 8.33 -11.45 -9.84
N THR A 89 8.50 -10.18 -10.18
CA THR A 89 9.63 -9.69 -10.98
C THR A 89 10.34 -8.58 -10.24
N GLN A 90 11.61 -8.77 -9.89
CA GLN A 90 12.42 -7.76 -9.20
C GLN A 90 13.71 -7.52 -10.00
N ASP A 91 13.96 -6.27 -10.37
CA ASP A 91 15.15 -5.88 -11.13
C ASP A 91 15.84 -4.67 -10.48
N ASP A 92 17.16 -4.69 -10.52
CA ASP A 92 17.97 -3.54 -10.15
C ASP A 92 17.86 -2.48 -11.26
N VAL A 93 18.15 -1.21 -10.96
CA VAL A 93 18.27 -0.20 -12.01
C VAL A 93 19.42 -0.58 -12.95
N VAL A 94 19.13 -0.74 -14.25
CA VAL A 94 20.15 -1.00 -15.27
C VAL A 94 21.21 0.11 -15.27
N GLY A 95 22.40 -0.19 -14.74
CA GLY A 95 23.56 0.70 -14.77
C GLY A 95 23.96 1.34 -13.44
N THR A 96 23.23 1.07 -12.34
CA THR A 96 23.74 1.36 -10.99
C THR A 96 24.57 0.17 -10.50
N SER A 97 25.56 0.43 -9.63
CA SER A 97 26.42 -0.62 -9.05
C SER A 97 25.99 -0.97 -7.62
N GLY A 98 24.77 -0.57 -7.23
CA GLY A 98 24.18 -0.84 -5.93
C GLY A 98 23.53 -2.23 -5.89
N PRO A 99 23.42 -2.86 -4.71
CA PRO A 99 22.53 -3.99 -4.52
C PRO A 99 21.08 -3.47 -4.66
N GLY A 100 20.26 -4.03 -5.55
CA GLY A 100 18.89 -3.53 -5.71
C GLY A 100 17.93 -3.85 -4.57
N GLU A 101 18.35 -4.61 -3.56
CA GLU A 101 17.68 -4.91 -2.27
C GLU A 101 16.13 -4.88 -2.22
N ASN A 102 15.44 -5.21 -3.31
CA ASN A 102 13.97 -5.18 -3.36
C ASN A 102 13.44 -6.42 -2.63
N SER A 103 12.41 -6.24 -1.80
CA SER A 103 11.78 -7.31 -1.04
C SER A 103 10.29 -7.46 -1.39
N SER A 104 9.84 -8.69 -1.59
CA SER A 104 8.42 -9.02 -1.79
C SER A 104 7.97 -10.15 -0.88
N LEU A 105 6.81 -10.01 -0.26
CA LEU A 105 6.07 -11.07 0.43
C LEU A 105 4.69 -11.24 -0.20
N ILE A 106 4.36 -12.47 -0.57
CA ILE A 106 3.03 -12.85 -1.02
C ILE A 106 2.53 -13.99 -0.14
N GLU A 107 1.44 -13.76 0.57
CA GLU A 107 0.70 -14.77 1.33
C GLU A 107 -0.69 -14.93 0.70
N GLN A 108 -1.01 -16.14 0.25
CA GLN A 108 -2.30 -16.47 -0.36
C GLN A 108 -2.92 -17.67 0.37
N ALA A 109 -4.04 -17.43 1.03
CA ALA A 109 -4.86 -18.47 1.64
C ALA A 109 -6.17 -18.65 0.88
N ASP A 110 -6.68 -19.88 0.82
CA ASP A 110 -7.84 -20.29 0.00
C ASP A 110 -7.52 -20.37 -1.51
N ASN A 111 -8.50 -20.81 -2.30
CA ASN A 111 -8.28 -21.15 -3.70
C ASN A 111 -8.43 -19.95 -4.65
N GLY A 112 -7.65 -19.98 -5.73
CA GLY A 112 -7.81 -19.12 -6.92
C GLY A 112 -7.32 -17.68 -6.77
N ASN A 113 -6.55 -17.36 -5.73
CA ASN A 113 -5.98 -16.04 -5.55
C ASN A 113 -4.89 -15.76 -6.58
N ARG A 114 -4.74 -14.47 -6.93
CA ARG A 114 -3.69 -14.00 -7.82
C ARG A 114 -2.99 -12.76 -7.26
N ALA A 115 -1.66 -12.85 -7.19
CA ALA A 115 -0.78 -11.77 -6.79
C ALA A 115 0.28 -11.56 -7.88
N ASP A 116 0.45 -10.33 -8.33
CA ASP A 116 1.46 -9.92 -9.31
C ASP A 116 2.29 -8.76 -8.73
N VAL A 117 3.57 -8.97 -8.43
CA VAL A 117 4.50 -7.95 -7.91
C VAL A 117 5.58 -7.66 -8.94
N ALA A 118 5.74 -6.39 -9.30
CA ALA A 118 6.86 -5.87 -10.08
C ALA A 118 7.57 -4.78 -9.26
N GLN A 119 8.88 -4.90 -9.07
CA GLN A 119 9.70 -3.91 -8.38
C GLN A 119 10.94 -3.64 -9.22
N LEU A 120 11.02 -2.43 -9.78
CA LEU A 120 12.17 -1.93 -10.50
C LEU A 120 12.82 -0.85 -9.65
N GLY A 121 14.11 -0.99 -9.35
CA GLY A 121 14.80 0.02 -8.55
C GLY A 121 15.62 -0.54 -7.42
N GLU A 122 15.75 0.24 -6.35
CA GLU A 122 16.54 -0.10 -5.18
C GLU A 122 15.69 0.02 -3.90
N GLU A 123 15.78 -0.98 -3.01
CA GLU A 123 15.17 -0.99 -1.66
C GLU A 123 13.62 -0.85 -1.64
N ASN A 124 12.90 -1.27 -2.68
CA ASN A 124 11.42 -1.27 -2.67
C ASN A 124 10.88 -2.49 -1.91
N ASP A 125 9.83 -2.28 -1.11
CA ASP A 125 9.17 -3.31 -0.33
C ASP A 125 7.70 -3.48 -0.73
N SER A 126 7.27 -4.75 -0.89
CA SER A 126 5.89 -5.09 -1.21
C SER A 126 5.38 -6.26 -0.39
N ILE A 127 4.20 -6.09 0.21
CA ILE A 127 3.48 -7.14 0.94
C ILE A 127 2.09 -7.30 0.33
N ILE A 128 1.74 -8.52 -0.05
CA ILE A 128 0.40 -8.91 -0.48
C ILE A 128 -0.10 -10.03 0.43
N ASN A 129 -1.21 -9.80 1.12
CA ASN A 129 -1.97 -10.82 1.83
C ASN A 129 -3.36 -10.96 1.20
N GLN A 130 -3.75 -12.19 0.86
CA GLN A 130 -5.05 -12.52 0.28
C GLN A 130 -5.67 -13.69 1.04
N GLU A 131 -6.71 -13.42 1.82
CA GLU A 131 -7.40 -14.41 2.65
C GLU A 131 -8.93 -14.23 2.58
N GLY A 132 -9.67 -15.05 3.33
CA GLY A 132 -11.08 -14.81 3.62
C GLY A 132 -12.06 -15.37 2.59
N GLY A 133 -11.67 -16.39 1.84
CA GLY A 133 -12.50 -17.01 0.83
C GLY A 133 -13.81 -17.58 1.39
N PHE A 134 -14.90 -17.40 0.63
CA PHE A 134 -16.18 -18.05 0.96
C PHE A 134 -16.15 -19.48 0.39
N TRP A 135 -16.29 -20.49 1.25
CA TRP A 135 -16.20 -21.92 0.89
C TRP A 135 -14.83 -22.39 0.37
N GLY A 136 -13.73 -21.76 0.82
CA GLY A 136 -12.37 -22.13 0.43
C GLY A 136 -11.95 -21.59 -0.94
N ALA A 137 -12.69 -20.62 -1.50
CA ALA A 137 -12.27 -19.88 -2.69
C ALA A 137 -12.38 -18.38 -2.42
N ALA A 138 -11.29 -17.66 -2.60
CA ALA A 138 -11.21 -16.22 -2.44
C ALA A 138 -11.23 -15.52 -3.82
N VAL A 139 -10.42 -15.99 -4.77
CA VAL A 139 -10.34 -15.40 -6.12
C VAL A 139 -10.01 -13.90 -6.08
N ASN A 140 -9.19 -13.50 -5.11
CA ASN A 140 -8.75 -12.13 -4.96
C ASN A 140 -7.63 -11.83 -5.96
N TYR A 141 -7.55 -10.57 -6.40
CA TYR A 141 -6.50 -10.09 -7.29
C TYR A 141 -5.78 -8.89 -6.67
N ALA A 142 -4.47 -9.01 -6.50
CA ALA A 142 -3.60 -7.95 -6.04
C ALA A 142 -2.49 -7.74 -7.07
N ASN A 143 -2.22 -6.49 -7.39
CA ASN A 143 -1.09 -6.10 -8.23
C ASN A 143 -0.34 -4.93 -7.59
N VAL A 144 0.97 -5.07 -7.50
CA VAL A 144 1.87 -4.01 -7.06
C VAL A 144 2.90 -3.78 -8.17
N ASP A 145 3.09 -2.52 -8.54
CA ASP A 145 4.11 -2.06 -9.47
C ASP A 145 4.84 -0.87 -8.82
N GLN A 146 6.12 -1.06 -8.50
CA GLN A 146 6.96 -0.06 -7.85
C GLN A 146 8.18 0.22 -8.73
N ASP A 147 8.35 1.47 -9.17
CA ASP A 147 9.51 1.94 -9.92
C ASP A 147 10.17 3.11 -9.15
N GLY A 148 11.41 2.92 -8.69
CA GLY A 148 12.20 3.95 -8.00
C GLY A 148 12.90 3.48 -6.74
N TYR A 149 13.09 4.38 -5.77
CA TYR A 149 13.83 4.11 -4.54
C TYR A 149 12.92 4.06 -3.31
N ARG A 150 12.99 2.98 -2.53
CA ARG A 150 12.29 2.85 -1.23
C ARG A 150 10.79 3.14 -1.28
N ASN A 151 10.09 2.59 -2.26
CA ASN A 151 8.63 2.59 -2.22
C ASN A 151 8.13 1.39 -1.42
N ASP A 152 7.15 1.63 -0.55
CA ASP A 152 6.54 0.61 0.29
C ASP A 152 5.07 0.43 -0.08
N SER A 153 4.64 -0.83 -0.26
CA SER A 153 3.25 -1.16 -0.51
C SER A 153 2.77 -2.32 0.34
N TRP A 154 1.55 -2.21 0.86
CA TRP A 154 0.84 -3.29 1.53
C TRP A 154 -0.56 -3.40 0.98
N VAL A 155 -0.87 -4.54 0.38
CA VAL A 155 -2.22 -4.92 -0.04
C VAL A 155 -2.73 -6.08 0.82
N ASP A 156 -3.79 -5.83 1.59
CA ASP A 156 -4.52 -6.80 2.41
C ASP A 156 -5.95 -6.96 1.85
N GLN A 157 -6.29 -8.17 1.40
CA GLN A 157 -7.60 -8.50 0.85
C GLN A 157 -8.22 -9.67 1.61
N ASP A 158 -9.27 -9.37 2.39
CA ASP A 158 -10.07 -10.35 3.13
C ASP A 158 -11.46 -10.45 2.47
N GLY A 159 -11.74 -11.59 1.83
CA GLY A 159 -13.06 -11.89 1.26
C GLY A 159 -13.00 -12.49 -0.14
N PHE A 160 -14.08 -12.30 -0.92
CA PHE A 160 -14.23 -12.89 -2.25
C PHE A 160 -14.21 -11.85 -3.39
N MET A 161 -13.43 -12.14 -4.43
CA MET A 161 -13.32 -11.33 -5.65
C MET A 161 -12.96 -9.85 -5.43
N ASN A 162 -12.13 -9.57 -4.42
CA ASN A 162 -11.56 -8.25 -4.23
C ASN A 162 -10.45 -8.01 -5.27
N LYS A 163 -10.34 -6.75 -5.70
CA LYS A 163 -9.30 -6.31 -6.64
C LYS A 163 -8.58 -5.08 -6.12
N SER A 164 -7.26 -5.17 -5.97
CA SER A 164 -6.41 -4.08 -5.52
C SER A 164 -5.25 -3.92 -6.49
N SER A 165 -4.91 -2.67 -6.80
CA SER A 165 -3.77 -2.35 -7.64
C SER A 165 -3.08 -1.10 -7.08
N VAL A 166 -1.79 -1.22 -6.83
CA VAL A 166 -0.93 -0.14 -6.34
C VAL A 166 0.16 0.09 -7.37
N VAL A 167 0.31 1.33 -7.80
CA VAL A 167 1.37 1.78 -8.71
C VAL A 167 2.10 2.96 -8.05
N GLN A 168 3.40 2.82 -7.85
CA GLN A 168 4.27 3.83 -7.25
C GLN A 168 5.44 4.10 -8.19
N ASP A 169 5.56 5.34 -8.67
CA ASP A 169 6.63 5.79 -9.58
C ASP A 169 7.32 7.00 -8.96
N GLY A 170 8.54 6.82 -8.48
CA GLY A 170 9.34 7.83 -7.78
C GLY A 170 9.94 7.30 -6.48
N ASP A 171 10.27 8.18 -5.54
CA ASP A 171 11.02 7.80 -4.34
C ASP A 171 10.21 7.97 -3.05
N LEU A 172 10.35 7.04 -2.10
CA LEU A 172 9.76 7.12 -0.75
C LEU A 172 8.22 7.22 -0.76
N ASN A 173 7.53 6.56 -1.70
CA ASN A 173 6.08 6.50 -1.70
C ASN A 173 5.57 5.33 -0.88
N ASP A 174 4.51 5.58 -0.11
CA ASP A 174 3.89 4.61 0.80
C ASP A 174 2.42 4.40 0.42
N SER A 175 1.98 3.14 0.32
CA SER A 175 0.58 2.82 0.05
C SER A 175 0.09 1.63 0.87
N PHE A 176 -0.97 1.84 1.65
CA PHE A 176 -1.69 0.80 2.35
C PHE A 176 -3.11 0.63 1.79
N VAL A 177 -3.45 -0.61 1.43
CA VAL A 177 -4.77 -0.98 0.92
C VAL A 177 -5.31 -2.16 1.71
N LYS A 178 -6.35 -1.94 2.51
CA LYS A 178 -7.15 -2.99 3.14
C LYS A 178 -8.55 -3.05 2.54
N SER A 179 -8.91 -4.19 1.97
CA SER A 179 -10.25 -4.43 1.41
C SER A 179 -10.88 -5.65 2.09
N GLU A 180 -11.90 -5.41 2.92
CA GLU A 180 -12.64 -6.45 3.65
C GLU A 180 -14.07 -6.55 3.12
N GLY A 181 -14.51 -7.74 2.73
CA GLY A 181 -15.82 -8.01 2.13
C GLY A 181 -15.68 -8.50 0.68
N ASN A 182 -16.73 -8.35 -0.12
CA ASN A 182 -16.75 -8.96 -1.46
C ASN A 182 -16.80 -7.92 -2.58
N PHE A 183 -16.13 -8.20 -3.70
CA PHE A 183 -16.17 -7.39 -4.91
C PHE A 183 -15.70 -5.93 -4.73
N ASN A 184 -14.86 -5.66 -3.73
CA ASN A 184 -14.26 -4.35 -3.56
C ASN A 184 -13.17 -4.12 -4.62
N LYS A 185 -13.04 -2.87 -5.07
CA LYS A 185 -12.05 -2.46 -6.06
C LYS A 185 -11.29 -1.24 -5.57
N THR A 186 -9.99 -1.37 -5.42
CA THR A 186 -9.11 -0.29 -4.95
C THR A 186 -7.97 -0.09 -5.94
N TYR A 187 -7.71 1.17 -6.29
CA TYR A 187 -6.63 1.58 -7.16
C TYR A 187 -5.89 2.74 -6.51
N THR A 188 -4.59 2.60 -6.33
CA THR A 188 -3.69 3.66 -5.85
C THR A 188 -2.65 3.92 -6.92
N THR A 189 -2.46 5.19 -7.28
CA THR A 189 -1.38 5.63 -8.17
C THR A 189 -0.67 6.82 -7.54
N GLN A 190 0.62 6.67 -7.28
CA GLN A 190 1.49 7.68 -6.71
C GLN A 190 2.61 7.95 -7.71
N THR A 191 2.75 9.19 -8.15
CA THR A 191 3.81 9.61 -9.07
C THR A 191 4.53 10.82 -8.49
N GLY A 192 5.80 10.66 -8.15
CA GLY A 192 6.60 11.68 -7.45
C GLY A 192 7.20 11.13 -6.16
N ASP A 193 7.51 12.02 -5.20
CA ASP A 193 8.27 11.63 -4.00
C ASP A 193 7.50 11.90 -2.70
N GLU A 194 7.71 11.05 -1.69
CA GLU A 194 7.09 11.16 -0.36
C GLU A 194 5.55 11.23 -0.41
N LEU A 195 4.90 10.42 -1.25
CA LEU A 195 3.43 10.36 -1.32
C LEU A 195 2.89 9.24 -0.42
N ASP A 196 1.81 9.50 0.31
CA ASP A 196 1.21 8.55 1.23
C ASP A 196 -0.31 8.36 0.97
N SER A 197 -0.73 7.11 0.84
CA SER A 197 -2.13 6.74 0.61
C SER A 197 -2.58 5.56 1.46
N ASP A 198 -3.53 5.84 2.35
CA ASP A 198 -4.25 4.85 3.15
C ASP A 198 -5.67 4.62 2.63
N ILE A 199 -6.00 3.37 2.28
CA ILE A 199 -7.35 2.98 1.85
C ILE A 199 -7.85 1.80 2.68
N ILE A 200 -8.97 2.01 3.37
CA ILE A 200 -9.68 0.98 4.13
C ILE A 200 -11.12 0.87 3.62
N SER A 201 -11.41 -0.21 2.90
CA SER A 201 -12.73 -0.47 2.32
C SER A 201 -13.42 -1.63 3.02
N LEU A 202 -14.40 -1.34 3.87
CA LEU A 202 -15.18 -2.36 4.60
C LEU A 202 -16.60 -2.48 4.02
N GLY A 203 -16.98 -3.69 3.59
CA GLY A 203 -18.29 -4.01 3.02
C GLY A 203 -18.17 -4.55 1.59
N ASP A 204 -19.28 -4.59 0.85
CA ASP A 204 -19.29 -5.15 -0.51
C ASP A 204 -19.38 -4.07 -1.59
N TRP A 205 -18.83 -4.35 -2.77
CA TRP A 205 -18.98 -3.52 -3.98
C TRP A 205 -18.48 -2.08 -3.86
N ASN A 206 -17.53 -1.81 -2.96
CA ASN A 206 -16.94 -0.48 -2.87
C ASN A 206 -15.89 -0.26 -3.96
N TYR A 207 -15.78 0.98 -4.42
CA TYR A 207 -14.82 1.41 -5.41
C TYR A 207 -14.02 2.59 -4.88
N THR A 208 -12.70 2.49 -4.93
CA THR A 208 -11.80 3.57 -4.54
C THR A 208 -10.71 3.75 -5.59
N ALA A 209 -10.49 5.00 -5.97
CA ALA A 209 -9.34 5.39 -6.76
C ALA A 209 -8.67 6.58 -6.10
N VAL A 210 -7.39 6.43 -5.77
CA VAL A 210 -6.52 7.49 -5.27
C VAL A 210 -5.44 7.75 -6.31
N THR A 211 -5.24 9.01 -6.66
CA THR A 211 -4.15 9.48 -7.52
C THR A 211 -3.46 10.65 -6.83
N GLN A 212 -2.16 10.51 -6.59
CA GLN A 212 -1.30 11.53 -6.02
C GLN A 212 -0.14 11.80 -6.99
N ASP A 213 0.04 13.06 -7.37
CA ASP A 213 1.09 13.50 -8.29
C ASP A 213 1.84 14.68 -7.67
N GLY A 214 3.15 14.57 -7.45
CA GLY A 214 3.97 15.66 -6.92
C GLY A 214 4.85 15.28 -5.73
N TYR A 215 4.77 16.04 -4.64
CA TYR A 215 5.60 15.84 -3.45
C TYR A 215 4.79 15.96 -2.15
N GLY A 216 4.93 14.99 -1.25
CA GLY A 216 4.39 15.11 0.11
C GLY A 216 2.86 15.15 0.19
N HIS A 217 2.14 14.38 -0.63
CA HIS A 217 0.68 14.33 -0.59
C HIS A 217 0.22 13.17 0.27
N ASP A 218 -0.76 13.43 1.12
CA ASP A 218 -1.31 12.46 2.05
C ASP A 218 -2.80 12.27 1.76
N SER A 219 -3.23 11.02 1.68
CA SER A 219 -4.65 10.69 1.52
C SER A 219 -5.08 9.56 2.43
N PHE A 220 -6.25 9.73 3.05
CA PHE A 220 -6.89 8.70 3.84
C PHE A 220 -8.33 8.50 3.38
N VAL A 221 -8.66 7.28 2.96
CA VAL A 221 -10.01 6.91 2.54
C VAL A 221 -10.50 5.73 3.37
N ARG A 222 -11.63 5.91 4.08
CA ARG A 222 -12.29 4.83 4.82
C ARG A 222 -13.77 4.72 4.50
N TYR A 223 -14.21 3.50 4.17
CA TYR A 223 -15.62 3.15 4.03
C TYR A 223 -16.08 2.15 5.06
N GLN A 224 -17.38 2.25 5.34
CA GLN A 224 -18.14 1.22 6.01
C GLN A 224 -19.54 1.14 5.38
N GLY A 225 -19.79 0.09 4.61
CA GLY A 225 -21.05 -0.17 3.92
C GLY A 225 -20.84 -0.59 2.47
N ASN A 226 -21.92 -0.68 1.70
CA ASN A 226 -21.91 -1.33 0.38
C ASN A 226 -22.09 -0.34 -0.77
N GLY A 227 -21.38 -0.57 -1.88
CA GLY A 227 -21.58 0.18 -3.12
C GLY A 227 -21.12 1.63 -3.03
N ASN A 228 -20.16 1.96 -2.15
CA ASN A 228 -19.62 3.32 -2.08
C ASN A 228 -18.57 3.54 -3.18
N THR A 229 -18.42 4.78 -3.63
CA THR A 229 -17.44 5.18 -4.63
C THR A 229 -16.71 6.42 -4.13
N SER A 230 -15.37 6.41 -4.10
CA SER A 230 -14.61 7.66 -3.96
C SER A 230 -13.45 7.76 -4.93
N TYR A 231 -13.23 9.01 -5.30
CA TYR A 231 -12.08 9.48 -6.04
C TYR A 231 -11.32 10.49 -5.17
N VAL A 232 -10.02 10.28 -5.04
CA VAL A 232 -9.07 11.27 -4.50
C VAL A 232 -8.08 11.57 -5.62
N ASN A 233 -7.96 12.84 -5.97
CA ASN A 233 -6.94 13.34 -6.88
C ASN A 233 -6.23 14.51 -6.18
N GLN A 234 -4.95 14.34 -5.91
CA GLN A 234 -4.09 15.37 -5.35
C GLN A 234 -2.94 15.61 -6.32
N SER A 235 -2.77 16.84 -6.77
CA SER A 235 -1.68 17.22 -7.66
C SER A 235 -0.91 18.43 -7.12
N GLY A 236 0.41 18.44 -7.29
CA GLY A 236 1.29 19.56 -6.98
C GLY A 236 2.59 19.48 -7.78
N ASP A 237 3.38 20.55 -7.74
CA ASP A 237 4.69 20.55 -8.41
C ASP A 237 5.67 19.58 -7.71
N ALA A 238 6.28 18.68 -8.48
CA ALA A 238 7.36 17.81 -8.02
C ALA A 238 8.53 18.65 -7.43
N GLY A 239 8.92 18.35 -6.19
CA GLY A 239 10.09 18.96 -5.52
C GLY A 239 9.84 20.29 -4.80
N VAL A 240 8.58 20.72 -4.60
CA VAL A 240 8.26 21.91 -3.80
C VAL A 240 7.50 21.52 -2.53
N ALA A 241 8.24 21.31 -1.43
CA ALA A 241 7.70 20.96 -0.10
C ALA A 241 6.63 21.93 0.45
N SER A 242 6.44 23.11 -0.14
CA SER A 242 5.40 24.06 0.28
C SER A 242 4.00 23.78 -0.31
N GLN A 243 3.81 22.68 -1.05
CA GLN A 243 2.57 22.37 -1.76
C GLN A 243 1.97 21.00 -1.38
N GLN A 244 2.11 20.58 -0.13
CA GLN A 244 1.49 19.34 0.36
C GLN A 244 -0.04 19.44 0.38
N ASN A 245 -0.71 18.37 -0.05
CA ASN A 245 -2.16 18.23 0.02
C ASN A 245 -2.50 17.10 0.99
N PHE A 246 -3.36 17.39 1.96
CA PHE A 246 -3.95 16.38 2.84
C PHE A 246 -5.42 16.19 2.50
N SER A 247 -5.85 14.94 2.30
CA SER A 247 -7.24 14.58 2.07
C SER A 247 -7.70 13.48 3.01
N GLN A 248 -8.95 13.58 3.45
CA GLN A 248 -9.55 12.59 4.33
C GLN A 248 -11.01 12.37 3.97
N ILE A 249 -11.34 11.15 3.54
CA ILE A 249 -12.70 10.69 3.26
C ILE A 249 -13.07 9.64 4.31
N ARG A 250 -14.13 9.89 5.07
CA ARG A 250 -14.77 8.87 5.91
C ARG A 250 -16.24 8.77 5.54
N THR A 251 -16.66 7.57 5.16
CA THR A 251 -18.02 7.33 4.67
C THR A 251 -18.62 6.13 5.37
N THR A 252 -19.85 6.30 5.85
CA THR A 252 -20.66 5.22 6.42
C THR A 252 -22.00 5.18 5.69
N GLY A 253 -22.45 4.00 5.29
CA GLY A 253 -23.69 3.79 4.56
C GLY A 253 -23.47 3.21 3.16
N ASN A 254 -24.53 3.17 2.36
CA ASN A 254 -24.51 2.49 1.06
C ASN A 254 -24.71 3.49 -0.09
N GLY A 255 -24.04 3.25 -1.21
CA GLY A 255 -24.25 4.03 -2.44
C GLY A 255 -23.75 5.47 -2.40
N ASN A 256 -22.81 5.79 -1.49
CA ASN A 256 -22.26 7.14 -1.40
C ASN A 256 -21.25 7.39 -2.53
N TYR A 257 -21.17 8.64 -2.96
CA TYR A 257 -20.18 9.10 -3.94
C TYR A 257 -19.39 10.26 -3.33
N ASN A 258 -18.07 10.11 -3.18
CA ASN A 258 -17.17 11.17 -2.74
C ASN A 258 -16.15 11.50 -3.83
N ASN A 259 -15.77 12.76 -3.94
CA ASN A 259 -14.77 13.21 -4.89
C ASN A 259 -13.97 14.34 -4.25
N VAL A 260 -12.67 14.12 -4.07
CA VAL A 260 -11.71 15.12 -3.62
C VAL A 260 -10.76 15.40 -4.78
N ASN A 261 -10.73 16.64 -5.24
CA ASN A 261 -9.74 17.13 -6.20
C ASN A 261 -9.03 18.33 -5.55
N GLN A 262 -7.74 18.18 -5.26
CA GLN A 262 -6.90 19.23 -4.70
C GLN A 262 -5.71 19.44 -5.64
N ALA A 263 -5.46 20.70 -5.98
CA ALA A 263 -4.32 21.10 -6.80
C ALA A 263 -3.70 22.35 -6.19
N ASN A 264 -2.38 22.39 -6.13
CA ASN A 264 -1.61 23.57 -5.70
C ASN A 264 -0.92 24.26 -6.87
#